data_AF-A0A396K424-F1
#
_entry.id   AF-A0A396K424-F1
#
_cell.length_a   1.000
_cell.length_b   1.000
_cell.length_c   1.000
_cell.angle_alpha   90.00
_cell.angle_beta   90.00
_cell.angle_gamma   90.00
#
_symmetry.space_group_name_H-M   'P 1'
#
loop_
_entity.id
_entity.type
_entity.pdbx_description
1 polymer ?
#
loop_
_entity_poly.entity_id
_entity_poly.type
_entity_poly.pdbx_seq_one_letter_code
_entity_poly.pdbx_strand_id
1 'polypeptide(L)' 'MCSPFLPDSPYHQINLTPGGFIHMRDGANTQYAISTSFLFTVYSDLLAKYNQIVKCENKEFDSAHLLDFAKKQVSI' A
#
# COMPACT_ATOMS: atom_id res chain seq x y z
N MET A 1 -7.59 -6.13 6.26
CA MET A 1 -8.54 -5.03 5.93
C MET A 1 -8.14 -4.46 4.58
N CYS A 2 -9.10 -4.12 3.72
CA CYS A 2 -8.82 -3.63 2.37
C CYS A 2 -8.56 -2.12 2.37
N SER A 3 -7.50 -1.70 1.70
CA SER A 3 -7.03 -0.31 1.71
C SER A 3 -7.24 0.37 0.36
N PRO A 4 -7.61 1.67 0.33
CA PRO A 4 -7.79 2.41 -0.91
C PRO A 4 -6.49 2.69 -1.66
N PHE A 5 -5.34 2.59 -0.99
CA PHE A 5 -4.02 2.86 -1.57
C PHE A 5 -3.49 1.72 -2.46
N LEU A 6 -4.13 0.55 -2.48
CA LEU A 6 -3.69 -0.60 -3.26
C LEU A 6 -4.23 -0.52 -4.70
N PRO A 7 -3.37 -0.49 -5.75
CA PRO A 7 -3.78 -0.27 -7.14
C PRO A 7 -4.65 -1.40 -7.73
N ASP A 8 -4.52 -2.63 -7.21
CA ASP A 8 -5.28 -3.80 -7.67
C ASP A 8 -6.49 -4.13 -6.79
N SER A 9 -6.77 -3.31 -5.77
CA SER A 9 -7.86 -3.54 -4.85
C SER A 9 -9.18 -3.04 -5.45
N PRO A 10 -10.31 -3.74 -5.25
CA PRO A 10 -11.63 -3.22 -5.63
C PRO A 10 -11.97 -1.91 -4.90
N TYR A 11 -11.24 -1.58 -3.82
CA TYR A 11 -11.39 -0.34 -3.07
C TYR A 11 -10.42 0.76 -3.51
N HIS A 12 -9.69 0.60 -4.63
CA HIS A 12 -8.73 1.60 -5.09
C HIS A 12 -9.42 2.94 -5.40
N GLN A 13 -8.97 4.01 -4.73
CA GLN A 13 -9.61 5.34 -4.84
C GLN A 13 -8.61 6.47 -5.10
N ILE A 14 -7.31 6.15 -5.15
CA ILE A 14 -6.26 7.15 -5.01
C ILE A 14 -5.38 7.14 -6.24
N ASN A 15 -5.13 8.31 -6.81
CA ASN A 15 -4.29 8.39 -7.99
C ASN A 15 -2.83 8.12 -7.63
N LEU A 16 -2.21 7.21 -8.37
CA LEU A 16 -0.77 7.03 -8.36
C LEU A 16 -0.17 7.83 -9.52
N THR A 17 1.05 8.34 -9.32
CA THR A 17 1.84 8.88 -10.43
C THR A 17 2.18 7.75 -11.42
N PRO A 18 2.63 8.06 -12.65
CA PRO A 18 3.09 7.04 -13.59
C PRO A 18 4.19 6.13 -13.03
N GLY A 19 4.96 6.61 -12.05
CA GLY A 19 5.98 5.83 -11.33
C GLY A 19 5.45 4.97 -10.18
N GLY A 20 4.15 4.99 -9.90
CA GLY A 20 3.53 4.24 -8.81
C GLY A 20 3.59 4.92 -7.43
N PHE A 21 3.97 6.20 -7.38
CA PHE A 21 4.00 6.97 -6.15
C PHE A 21 2.61 7.51 -5.80
N ILE A 22 2.24 7.50 -4.52
CA ILE A 22 0.94 8.01 -4.04
C ILE A 22 0.85 9.51 -4.32
N HIS A 23 -0.23 9.94 -5.00
CA HIS A 23 -0.52 11.35 -5.23
C HIS A 23 -1.91 11.73 -4.72
N MET A 24 -1.93 12.24 -3.49
CA MET A 24 -3.15 12.67 -2.79
C MET A 24 -3.44 14.15 -2.99
N ARG A 25 -2.41 15.00 -2.97
CA ARG A 25 -2.51 16.46 -3.07
C ARG A 25 -1.23 17.04 -3.67
N ASP A 26 -1.31 18.26 -4.20
CA ASP A 26 -0.16 18.99 -4.77
C ASP A 26 0.86 19.43 -3.71
N GLY A 27 0.45 19.53 -2.44
CA GLY A 27 1.31 19.89 -1.31
C GLY A 27 1.42 18.79 -0.26
N ALA A 28 2.59 18.70 0.39
CA ALA A 28 2.90 17.72 1.46
C ALA A 28 2.61 16.25 1.09
N ASN A 29 2.60 15.92 -0.21
CA ASN A 29 2.23 14.60 -0.71
C ASN A 29 3.12 13.47 -0.15
N THR A 30 4.41 13.76 0.04
CA THR A 30 5.38 12.85 0.62
C THR A 30 5.02 12.46 2.06
N GLN A 31 4.37 13.33 2.83
CA GLN A 31 3.91 12.98 4.17
C GLN A 31 2.91 11.82 4.12
N TYR A 32 1.96 11.88 3.17
CA TYR A 32 0.98 10.80 2.97
C TYR A 32 1.64 9.52 2.48
N ALA A 33 2.54 9.61 1.50
CA ALA A 33 3.24 8.45 0.96
C ALA A 33 4.09 7.74 2.02
N ILE A 34 4.86 8.48 2.82
CA ILE A 34 5.72 7.92 3.88
C ILE A 34 4.90 7.32 5.02
N SER A 35 3.85 8.01 5.50
CA SER A 35 2.96 7.44 6.52
C SER A 35 2.27 6.16 6.04
N THR A 36 1.85 6.13 4.78
CA THR A 36 1.24 4.96 4.16
C THR A 36 2.24 3.81 4.02
N SER A 37 3.47 4.11 3.59
CA SER A 37 4.56 3.14 3.54
C SER A 37 4.82 2.51 4.90
N PHE A 38 4.94 3.33 5.95
CA PHE A 38 5.22 2.83 7.29
C PHE A 38 4.12 1.87 7.76
N LEU A 39 2.86 2.26 7.57
CA LEU A 39 1.72 1.42 7.96
C LEU A 39 1.70 0.09 7.20
N PHE A 40 1.97 0.11 5.89
CA PHE A 40 2.02 -1.11 5.09
C PHE A 40 3.19 -2.02 5.46
N THR A 41 4.36 -1.48 5.79
CA THR A 41 5.50 -2.27 6.29
C THR A 41 5.17 -2.96 7.61
N VAL A 42 4.60 -2.23 8.58
CA VAL A 42 4.20 -2.84 9.86
C VAL A 42 3.13 -3.91 9.64
N TYR A 43 2.18 -3.66 8.74
CA TYR A 43 1.12 -4.61 8.46
C TYR A 43 1.60 -5.84 7.69
N SER A 44 2.55 -5.69 6.74
CA SER A 44 3.17 -6.83 6.07
C SER A 44 3.90 -7.73 7.06
N ASP A 45 4.61 -7.16 8.03
CA ASP A 45 5.31 -7.94 9.05
C ASP A 45 4.33 -8.73 9.92
N LEU A 46 3.19 -8.13 10.29
CA LEU A 46 2.13 -8.83 11.01
C LEU A 46 1.55 -9.99 10.19
N LEU A 47 1.24 -9.76 8.92
CA LEU A 47 0.71 -10.81 8.05
C LEU A 47 1.70 -11.97 7.86
N ALA A 48 2.99 -11.67 7.69
CA ALA A 48 4.04 -12.68 7.63
C ALA A 48 4.14 -13.48 8.93
N LYS A 49 4.11 -12.79 10.09
CA LYS A 49 4.20 -13.42 11.41
C LYS A 49 3.05 -14.38 11.69
N TYR A 50 1.84 -14.05 11.26
CA TYR A 50 0.64 -14.88 11.48
C TYR A 50 0.27 -15.74 10.27
N ASN A 51 1.08 -15.76 9.21
CA ASN A 51 0.82 -16.44 7.95
C ASN A 51 -0.59 -16.14 7.38
N GLN A 52 -0.99 -14.87 7.46
CA GLN A 52 -2.29 -14.39 7.02
C GLN A 52 -2.19 -13.71 5.65
N ILE A 53 -3.31 -13.74 4.92
CA ILE A 53 -3.49 -13.06 3.64
C ILE A 53 -4.70 -12.14 3.73
N VAL A 54 -4.65 -11.01 3.03
CA VAL A 54 -5.74 -10.05 2.97
C VAL A 54 -6.56 -10.35 1.73
N LYS A 55 -7.82 -10.77 1.91
CA LYS A 55 -8.76 -10.97 0.81
C LYS A 55 -9.68 -9.76 0.67
N CYS A 56 -9.68 -9.18 -0.52
CA CYS A 56 -10.51 -8.05 -0.93
C CYS A 56 -11.36 -8.50 -2.10
N GLU A 57 -12.55 -9.00 -1.79
CA GLU A 57 -13.47 -9.62 -2.75
C GLU A 57 -12.75 -10.69 -3.61
N ASN A 58 -12.39 -10.32 -4.84
CA ASN A 58 -11.82 -11.21 -5.86
C ASN A 58 -10.28 -11.18 -5.90
N LYS A 59 -9.65 -10.40 -5.01
CA LYS A 59 -8.21 -10.14 -5.00
C LYS A 59 -7.61 -10.52 -3.66
N GLU A 60 -6.42 -11.12 -3.69
CA GLU A 60 -5.68 -11.50 -2.50
C GLU A 60 -4.35 -10.74 -2.48
N PHE A 61 -3.99 -10.22 -1.31
CA PHE A 61 -2.74 -9.52 -1.05
C PHE A 61 -2.01 -10.22 0.08
N ASP A 62 -0.81 -10.71 -0.21
CA ASP A 62 0.07 -11.30 0.79
C ASP A 62 1.00 -10.22 1.40
N SER A 63 1.79 -10.65 2.38
CA SER A 63 2.78 -9.80 3.03
C SER A 63 3.78 -9.19 2.02
N ALA A 64 4.23 -9.96 1.02
CA ALA A 64 5.20 -9.51 0.04
C ALA A 64 4.65 -8.40 -0.85
N HIS A 65 3.40 -8.51 -1.32
CA HIS A 65 2.73 -7.48 -2.11
C HIS A 65 2.62 -6.16 -1.35
N LEU A 66 2.25 -6.22 -0.07
CA LEU A 66 2.13 -5.03 0.79
C LEU A 66 3.49 -4.37 1.03
N LEU A 67 4.53 -5.17 1.26
CA LEU A 67 5.89 -4.69 1.46
C LEU A 67 6.48 -4.07 0.19
N ASP A 68 6.25 -4.68 -0.97
CA ASP A 68 6.73 -4.15 -2.25
C ASP A 68 6.03 -2.84 -2.61
N PHE A 69 4.73 -2.72 -2.33
CA PHE A 69 4.03 -1.45 -2.45
C PHE A 69 4.62 -0.39 -1.52
N ALA A 70 4.89 -0.74 -0.25
CA ALA A 70 5.50 0.18 0.71
C ALA A 70 6.87 0.68 0.24
N LYS A 71 7.75 -0.22 -0.23
CA LYS A 71 9.08 0.15 -0.75
C LYS A 71 9.02 1.16 -1.90
N LYS A 72 8.06 1.01 -2.82
CA LYS A 72 7.86 1.96 -3.93
C LYS A 72 7.51 3.38 -3.47
N GLN A 73 7.01 3.56 -2.25
CA GLN A 73 6.71 4.89 -1.70
C GLN A 73 7.92 5.57 -1.04
N VAL A 74 9.00 4.83 -0.77
CA VAL A 74 10.22 5.32 -0.11
C VAL A 74 11.38 5.46 -1.09
N SER A 75 11.47 4.55 -2.07
CA SER A 75 12.45 4.61 -3.15
C SER A 75 12.03 5.67 -4.16
N ILE A 76 12.64 6.86 -4.04
CA ILE A 76 12.52 7.99 -4.97
C ILE A 76 13.26 7.66 -6.26
#